data_AF-A0A9E5C9N7-F1
#
_entry.id   AF-A0A9E5C9N7-F1
#
_cell.length_a   1.000
_cell.length_b   1.000
_cell.length_c   1.000
_cell.angle_alpha   90.00
_cell.angle_beta   90.00
_cell.angle_gamma   90.00
#
_symmetry.space_group_name_H-M   'P 1'
#
loop_
_entity.id
_entity.type
_entity.pdbx_description
1 polymer ?
#
loop_
_entity_poly.entity_id
_entity_poly.type
_entity_poly.pdbx_seq_one_letter_code
_entity_poly.pdbx_strand_id
1 'polypeptide(L)'
;FYQNMFRAAGFAEAAEEVWSDAMTDAVALWGNEAQVAQGLEDLLAMGVTEVLASPVAAGDQREESLDRTLNLLAEANRKLGA
;
A
#
# COMPACT_ATOMS: atom_id res chain seq x y z
N PHE A 1 17.60 -10.77 -3.91
CA PHE A 1 16.29 -11.42 -3.61
C PHE A 1 15.15 -10.61 -4.20
N TYR A 2 14.84 -9.41 -3.68
CA TYR A 2 13.73 -8.59 -4.18
C TYR A 2 13.83 -8.20 -5.67
N GLN A 3 15.03 -7.88 -6.18
CA GLN A 3 15.22 -7.61 -7.62
C GLN A 3 14.72 -8.76 -8.52
N ASN A 4 15.00 -10.02 -8.16
CA ASN A 4 14.53 -11.17 -8.93
C ASN A 4 13.01 -11.36 -8.84
N MET A 5 12.41 -11.06 -7.67
CA MET A 5 10.95 -11.08 -7.48
C MET A 5 10.26 -10.05 -8.38
N PHE A 6 10.74 -8.81 -8.42
CA PHE A 6 10.18 -7.76 -9.26
C PHE A 6 10.34 -8.04 -10.75
N ARG A 7 11.49 -8.56 -11.16
CA ARG A 7 11.69 -9.02 -12.55
C ARG A 7 10.70 -10.11 -12.94
N ALA A 8 10.46 -11.08 -12.05
CA ALA A 8 9.46 -12.13 -12.29
C ALA A 8 8.02 -11.58 -12.34
N ALA A 9 7.74 -10.50 -11.61
CA ALA A 9 6.47 -9.79 -11.62
C ALA A 9 6.30 -8.83 -12.83
N GLY A 10 7.29 -8.74 -13.72
CA GLY A 10 7.21 -7.94 -14.95
C GLY A 10 7.97 -6.61 -14.93
N PHE A 11 8.65 -6.27 -13.84
CA PHE A 11 9.47 -5.05 -13.71
C PHE A 11 10.92 -5.33 -14.12
N ALA A 12 11.20 -5.21 -15.42
CA ALA A 12 12.54 -5.49 -15.96
C ALA A 12 13.60 -4.51 -15.44
N GLU A 13 13.21 -3.26 -15.16
CA GLU A 13 14.07 -2.19 -14.66
C GLU A 13 14.69 -2.50 -13.29
N ALA A 14 14.11 -3.43 -12.52
CA ALA A 14 14.69 -3.88 -11.25
C ALA A 14 16.08 -4.55 -11.40
N ALA A 15 16.46 -4.96 -12.63
CA ALA A 15 17.80 -5.46 -12.94
C ALA A 15 18.89 -4.36 -12.89
N GLU A 16 18.50 -3.10 -13.03
CA GLU A 16 19.40 -1.93 -13.05
C GLU A 16 19.51 -1.28 -11.67
N GLU A 17 19.08 -1.98 -10.62
CA GLU A 17 18.99 -1.47 -9.24
C GLU A 17 18.05 -0.26 -9.10
N VAL A 18 17.17 -0.06 -10.08
CA VAL A 18 16.15 1.00 -10.08
C VAL A 18 14.93 0.54 -9.27
N TRP A 19 14.46 1.45 -8.41
CA TRP A 19 13.15 1.34 -7.75
C TRP A 19 12.21 2.34 -8.42
N SER A 20 11.28 1.84 -9.25
CA SER A 20 10.36 2.70 -10.02
C SER A 20 9.08 3.01 -9.24
N ASP A 21 8.39 4.09 -9.64
CA ASP A 21 7.08 4.42 -9.10
C ASP A 21 6.08 3.28 -9.31
N ALA A 22 6.12 2.63 -10.48
CA ALA A 22 5.27 1.48 -10.78
C ALA A 22 5.53 0.29 -9.85
N MET A 23 6.79 0.06 -9.44
CA MET A 23 7.11 -0.95 -8.42
C MET A 23 6.56 -0.56 -7.05
N THR A 24 6.57 0.73 -6.70
CA THR A 24 5.99 1.25 -5.45
C THR A 24 4.48 1.04 -5.42
N ASP A 25 3.80 1.44 -6.50
CA ASP A 25 2.35 1.29 -6.68
C ASP A 25 1.90 -0.18 -6.61
N ALA A 26 2.77 -1.10 -7.01
CA ALA A 26 2.48 -2.54 -6.99
C ALA A 26 2.61 -3.19 -5.60
N VAL A 27 3.31 -2.56 -4.64
CA VAL A 27 3.61 -3.17 -3.33
C VAL A 27 3.10 -2.39 -2.13
N ALA A 28 2.72 -1.14 -2.31
CA ALA A 28 2.22 -0.30 -1.25
C ALA A 28 1.00 0.51 -1.72
N LEU A 29 -0.01 0.59 -0.86
CA LEU A 29 -1.00 1.65 -0.95
C LEU A 29 -0.42 2.89 -0.29
N TRP A 30 -0.29 3.99 -1.04
CA TRP A 30 0.32 5.23 -0.57
C TRP A 30 -0.37 6.46 -1.16
N GLY A 31 -0.08 7.63 -0.59
CA GLY A 31 -0.71 8.89 -0.95
C GLY A 31 -1.54 9.46 0.18
N ASN A 32 -2.56 10.24 -0.17
CA ASN A 32 -3.51 10.76 0.81
C ASN A 32 -4.55 9.70 1.22
N GLU A 33 -5.37 10.05 2.20
CA GLU A 33 -6.38 9.18 2.79
C GLU A 33 -7.39 8.65 1.77
N ALA A 34 -7.79 9.49 0.81
CA ALA A 34 -8.75 9.09 -0.22
C ALA A 34 -8.14 8.06 -1.20
N GLN A 35 -6.86 8.22 -1.56
CA GLN A 35 -6.15 7.28 -2.44
C GLN A 35 -5.97 5.92 -1.76
N VAL A 36 -5.56 5.91 -0.49
CA VAL A 36 -5.39 4.67 0.27
C VAL A 36 -6.73 3.98 0.51
N ALA A 37 -7.80 4.73 0.81
CA ALA A 37 -9.15 4.17 0.95
C ALA A 37 -9.65 3.53 -0.35
N GLN A 38 -9.45 4.20 -1.49
CA GLN A 38 -9.81 3.63 -2.79
C GLN A 38 -9.02 2.35 -3.08
N GLY A 39 -7.72 2.33 -2.79
CA GLY A 39 -6.90 1.12 -2.96
C GLY A 39 -7.39 -0.06 -2.11
N LEU A 40 -7.84 0.19 -0.88
CA LEU A 40 -8.47 -0.84 -0.05
C LEU A 40 -9.78 -1.36 -0.65
N GLU A 41 -10.62 -0.46 -1.18
CA GLU A 41 -11.85 -0.83 -1.90
C GLU A 41 -11.54 -1.69 -3.14
N ASP A 42 -10.51 -1.32 -3.90
CA ASP A 42 -10.09 -2.03 -5.10
C ASP A 42 -9.57 -3.44 -4.78
N LEU A 43 -8.81 -3.61 -3.68
CA LEU A 43 -8.37 -4.93 -3.20
C LEU A 43 -9.56 -5.86 -2.95
N LEU A 44 -10.58 -5.37 -2.25
CA LEU A 44 -11.79 -6.16 -1.98
C LEU A 44 -12.58 -6.44 -3.26
N ALA A 45 -12.67 -5.47 -4.18
CA ALA A 45 -13.33 -5.64 -5.47
C ALA A 45 -12.65 -6.71 -6.35
N MET A 46 -11.34 -6.93 -6.18
CA MET A 46 -10.62 -8.05 -6.80
C MET A 46 -10.92 -9.42 -6.16
N GLY A 47 -11.70 -9.47 -5.08
CA GLY A 47 -12.07 -10.69 -4.38
C GLY A 47 -11.18 -11.05 -3.21
N VAL A 48 -10.32 -10.13 -2.75
CA VAL A 48 -9.60 -10.31 -1.48
C VAL A 48 -10.60 -10.32 -0.34
N THR A 49 -10.56 -11.35 0.51
CA THR A 49 -11.52 -11.50 1.62
C THR A 49 -11.03 -10.88 2.93
N GLU A 50 -9.72 -10.72 3.09
CA GLU A 50 -9.10 -10.16 4.29
C GLU A 50 -7.82 -9.40 3.93
N VAL A 51 -7.62 -8.24 4.55
CA VAL A 51 -6.44 -7.39 4.34
C VAL A 51 -5.70 -7.21 5.66
N LEU A 52 -4.46 -7.71 5.73
CA LEU A 52 -3.54 -7.43 6.82
C LEU A 52 -2.68 -6.23 6.44
N ALA A 53 -2.81 -5.12 7.18
CA ALA A 53 -2.06 -3.90 6.92
C ALA A 53 -0.87 -3.76 7.88
N SER A 54 0.30 -3.36 7.34
CA SER A 54 1.48 -2.97 8.11
C SER A 54 1.86 -1.52 7.76
N PRO A 55 1.36 -0.52 8.51
CA PRO A 55 1.65 0.88 8.22
C PRO A 55 3.13 1.22 8.36
N VAL A 56 3.65 2.00 7.42
CA VAL A 56 5.01 2.56 7.48
C VAL A 56 4.91 4.05 7.74
N ALA A 57 5.44 4.51 8.89
CA ALA A 57 5.45 5.92 9.23
C ALA A 57 6.32 6.75 8.25
N ALA A 58 5.79 7.89 7.81
CA ALA A 58 6.39 8.75 6.80
C ALA A 58 6.66 10.17 7.32
N GLY A 59 7.64 10.85 6.71
CA GLY A 59 8.03 12.22 7.05
C GLY A 59 8.67 12.37 8.44
N ASP A 60 8.83 13.63 8.86
CA ASP A 60 9.45 13.98 10.14
C ASP A 60 8.51 13.75 11.33
N GLN A 61 7.20 13.89 11.11
CA GLN A 61 6.14 13.66 12.11
C GLN A 61 5.68 12.20 12.11
N ARG A 62 6.60 11.28 12.41
CA ARG A 62 6.38 9.83 12.27
C ARG A 62 5.20 9.28 13.08
N GLU A 63 5.04 9.75 14.32
CA GLU A 63 3.95 9.31 15.21
C GLU A 63 2.59 9.78 14.70
N GLU A 64 2.46 11.08 14.36
CA GLU A 64 1.24 11.63 13.78
C GLU A 64 0.88 10.98 12.44
N SER A 65 1.88 10.66 11.60
CA SER A 65 1.70 9.93 10.35
C SER A 65 1.14 8.52 10.58
N LEU A 66 1.66 7.82 11.59
CA LEU A 66 1.19 6.48 11.95
C LEU A 66 -0.24 6.54 12.49
N ASP A 67 -0.53 7.47 13.40
CA ASP A 67 -1.86 7.65 13.98
C ASP A 67 -2.92 7.98 12.92
N ARG A 68 -2.61 8.88 11.99
CA ARG A 68 -3.50 9.15 10.83
C ARG A 68 -3.78 7.89 10.02
N THR A 69 -2.74 7.09 9.74
CA THR A 69 -2.89 5.86 8.96
C THR A 69 -3.74 4.83 9.70
N LEU A 70 -3.53 4.66 11.01
CA LEU A 70 -4.33 3.74 11.83
C LEU A 70 -5.79 4.18 11.92
N ASN A 71 -6.05 5.48 12.05
CA ASN A 71 -7.41 6.02 12.04
C ASN A 71 -8.11 5.77 10.70
N LEU A 72 -7.42 5.98 9.58
CA LEU A 72 -7.94 5.68 8.25
C LEU A 72 -8.29 4.19 8.10
N LEU A 73 -7.40 3.29 8.54
CA LEU A 73 -7.66 1.84 8.48
C LEU A 73 -8.87 1.46 9.34
N ALA A 74 -9.03 2.06 10.52
CA ALA A 74 -10.19 1.84 11.37
C ALA A 74 -11.49 2.35 10.72
N GLU A 75 -11.46 3.49 10.04
CA GLU A 75 -12.59 4.03 9.27
C GLU A 75 -12.95 3.14 8.08
N ALA A 76 -11.96 2.72 7.29
CA ALA A 76 -12.15 1.81 6.17
C ALA A 76 -12.78 0.49 6.63
N ASN A 77 -12.29 -0.09 7.72
CA ASN A 77 -12.87 -1.31 8.28
C ASN A 77 -14.35 -1.14 8.68
N ARG A 78 -14.74 0.01 9.24
CA ARG A 78 -16.15 0.29 9.55
C ARG A 78 -17.02 0.45 8.30
N LYS A 79 -16.47 1.02 7.22
CA LYS A 79 -17.20 1.29 5.98
C LYS A 79 -17.33 0.05 5.10
N LEU A 80 -16.30 -0.77 5.04
CA LEU A 80 -16.17 -1.92 4.12
C LEU A 80 -16.52 -3.26 4.76
N GLY A 81 -16.44 -3.36 6.09
CA GLY A 81 -16.77 -4.58 6.85
C GLY A 81 -18.25 -4.71 7.23
N ALA A 82 -19.16 -3.94 6.63
CA ALA A 82 -20.59 -3.96 6.89
C ALA A 82 -21.37 -4.70 5.79
#